data_AF-A0A964PN52-F1
#
_entry.id   AF-A0A964PN52-F1
#
_cell.length_a   1.000
_cell.length_b   1.000
_cell.length_c   1.000
_cell.angle_alpha   90.00
_cell.angle_beta   90.00
_cell.angle_gamma   90.00
#
_symmetry.space_group_name_H-M   'P 1'
#
loop_
_entity.id
_entity.type
_entity.pdbx_description
1 polymer ?
#
loop_
_entity_poly.entity_id
_entity_poly.type
_entity_poly.pdbx_seq_one_letter_code
_entity_poly.pdbx_strand_id
1 'polypeptide(L)'
;MFVVHIDHHASHHDRTQLPLQTHTPLDKAGVIDVATDGVESAAEIAATIAEARRYVPANRLIACTNCGMAPMSWTLATAKLAALTQGARTAV
;
A
#
# COMPACT_ATOMS: atom_id res chain seq x y z
N MET A 1 0.99 19.78 6.57
CA MET A 1 1.46 18.40 6.35
C MET A 1 0.61 17.84 5.21
N PHE A 2 1.14 17.79 3.99
CA PHE A 2 0.44 17.24 2.82
C PHE A 2 0.93 15.81 2.60
N VAL A 3 0.01 14.86 2.48
CA VAL A 3 0.30 13.46 2.20
C VAL A 3 -0.41 13.10 0.91
N VAL A 4 0.33 12.71 -0.13
CA VAL A 4 -0.26 12.23 -1.38
C VAL A 4 -0.56 10.74 -1.24
N HIS A 5 -1.75 10.34 -1.68
CA HIS A 5 -2.17 8.94 -1.75
C HIS A 5 -1.82 8.37 -3.12
N ILE A 6 -0.88 7.43 -3.15
CA ILE A 6 -0.50 6.70 -4.35
C ILE A 6 -1.29 5.40 -4.34
N ASP A 7 -2.36 5.37 -5.13
CA ASP A 7 -3.12 4.15 -5.39
C ASP A 7 -2.28 3.24 -6.30
N HIS A 8 -1.60 2.26 -5.69
CA HIS A 8 -0.68 1.39 -6.43
C HIS A 8 -0.70 -0.06 -5.95
N HIS A 9 -1.88 -0.65 -5.91
CA HIS A 9 -1.95 -2.10 -5.85
C HIS A 9 -1.65 -2.70 -7.23
N ALA A 10 -0.91 -3.81 -7.26
CA ALA A 10 -0.39 -4.43 -8.50
C ALA A 10 -1.47 -4.80 -9.54
N SER A 11 -2.75 -4.79 -9.15
CA SER A 11 -3.91 -5.15 -9.95
C SER A 11 -4.49 -4.03 -10.83
N HIS A 12 -4.19 -2.74 -10.58
CA HIS A 12 -5.00 -1.65 -11.17
C HIS A 12 -4.24 -0.48 -11.84
N HIS A 13 -2.91 -0.36 -11.73
CA HIS A 13 -2.18 0.78 -12.30
C HIS A 13 -0.80 0.47 -12.92
N ASP A 14 -0.41 1.26 -13.93
CA ASP A 14 0.90 1.25 -14.57
C ASP A 14 1.99 1.78 -13.62
N ARG A 15 2.90 0.89 -13.21
CA ARG A 15 3.97 1.18 -12.24
C ARG A 15 4.99 2.22 -12.71
N THR A 16 5.02 2.53 -14.00
CA THR A 16 5.92 3.56 -14.55
C THR A 16 5.51 4.98 -14.16
N GLN A 17 4.27 5.18 -13.67
CA GLN A 17 3.75 6.50 -13.30
C GLN A 17 4.01 6.90 -11.83
N LEU A 18 4.52 5.99 -10.99
CA LEU A 18 4.82 6.27 -9.57
C LEU A 18 5.68 7.54 -9.34
N PRO A 19 6.74 7.81 -10.14
CA PRO A 19 7.57 9.01 -10.00
C PRO A 19 6.83 10.33 -10.24
N LEU A 20 5.73 10.31 -11.00
CA LEU A 20 4.90 11.49 -11.31
C LEU A 20 3.90 11.80 -10.18
N GLN A 21 3.80 10.92 -9.19
CA GLN A 21 2.89 11.07 -8.06
C GLN A 21 3.64 11.45 -6.77
N THR A 22 4.97 11.52 -6.80
CA THR A 22 5.85 11.83 -5.66
C THR A 22 6.32 13.28 -5.68
N HIS A 23 5.46 14.20 -5.23
CA HIS A 23 5.78 15.64 -5.20
C HIS A 23 5.57 16.29 -3.83
N THR A 24 5.26 15.49 -2.79
CA THR A 24 4.99 15.98 -1.43
C THR A 24 5.97 15.44 -0.40
N PRO A 25 6.07 16.04 0.81
CA PRO A 25 6.99 15.58 1.84
C PRO A 25 6.75 14.14 2.32
N LEU A 26 5.53 13.60 2.17
CA LEU A 26 5.15 12.23 2.51
C LEU A 26 4.30 11.62 1.40
N ASP A 27 4.54 10.34 1.12
CA ASP A 27 3.90 9.61 0.03
C ASP A 27 3.32 8.29 0.58
N LYS A 28 2.00 8.13 0.51
CA LYS A 28 1.30 6.89 0.86
C LYS A 28 1.33 5.94 -0.32
N ALA A 29 1.56 4.65 -0.12
CA ALA A 29 1.44 3.63 -1.16
C ALA A 29 0.36 2.60 -0.78
N GLY A 30 -0.63 2.42 -1.66
CA GLY A 30 -1.63 1.37 -1.55
C GLY A 30 -1.03 -0.01 -1.78
N VAL A 31 -0.80 -0.77 -0.70
CA VAL A 31 -0.15 -2.09 -0.75
C VAL A 31 -1.10 -3.24 -0.42
N ILE A 32 -2.38 -2.93 -0.22
CA ILE A 32 -3.49 -3.88 -0.04
C ILE A 32 -4.60 -3.49 -1.00
N ASP A 33 -5.17 -4.47 -1.69
CA ASP A 33 -6.31 -4.31 -2.56
C ASP A 33 -7.61 -4.42 -1.77
N VAL A 34 -8.44 -3.39 -1.83
CA VAL A 34 -9.78 -3.46 -1.24
C VAL A 34 -10.85 -3.90 -2.25
N ALA A 35 -10.50 -4.07 -3.53
CA ALA A 35 -11.43 -4.52 -4.57
C ALA A 35 -11.71 -6.04 -4.53
N THR A 36 -11.00 -6.78 -3.68
CA THR A 36 -11.15 -8.23 -3.54
C THR A 36 -11.35 -8.66 -2.08
N ASP A 37 -12.05 -9.78 -1.91
CA ASP A 37 -12.26 -10.40 -0.59
C ASP A 37 -11.07 -11.26 -0.14
N GLY A 38 -10.03 -11.41 -0.95
CA GLY A 38 -8.83 -12.17 -0.62
C GLY A 38 -7.92 -11.38 0.32
N VAL A 39 -7.43 -11.98 1.41
CA VAL A 39 -6.45 -11.35 2.30
C VAL A 39 -5.05 -11.63 1.78
N GLU A 40 -4.30 -10.57 1.45
CA GLU A 40 -2.91 -10.64 1.00
C GLU A 40 -2.02 -11.21 2.10
N SER A 41 -1.04 -12.00 1.71
CA SER A 41 -0.02 -12.49 2.64
C SER A 41 0.94 -11.36 3.03
N ALA A 42 1.53 -11.48 4.22
CA ALA A 42 2.57 -10.55 4.67
C ALA A 42 3.76 -10.48 3.68
N ALA A 43 4.08 -11.58 3.00
CA ALA A 43 5.16 -11.63 2.01
C ALA A 43 4.84 -10.84 0.73
N GLU A 44 3.61 -10.95 0.22
CA GLU A 44 3.15 -10.16 -0.94
C GLU A 44 3.14 -8.66 -0.63
N ILE A 45 2.69 -8.30 0.56
CA ILE A 45 2.71 -6.90 1.04
C ILE A 45 4.15 -6.39 1.16
N ALA A 46 5.05 -7.17 1.76
CA ALA A 46 6.45 -6.78 1.89
C ALA A 46 7.14 -6.60 0.53
N ALA A 47 6.87 -7.49 -0.43
CA ALA A 47 7.36 -7.36 -1.80
C ALA A 47 6.82 -6.08 -2.48
N THR A 48 5.56 -5.75 -2.26
CA THR A 48 4.94 -4.54 -2.80
C THR A 48 5.55 -3.27 -2.20
N ILE A 49 5.82 -3.25 -0.89
CA ILE A 49 6.53 -2.16 -0.21
C ILE A 49 7.95 -2.02 -0.75
N ALA A 50 8.68 -3.13 -0.91
CA ALA A 50 10.04 -3.13 -1.47
C ALA A 50 10.07 -2.56 -2.90
N GLU A 51 9.06 -2.85 -3.71
CA GLU A 51 8.93 -2.28 -5.05
C GLU A 51 8.63 -0.78 -5.00
N ALA A 52 7.72 -0.34 -4.12
CA ALA A 52 7.41 1.08 -3.96
C ALA A 52 8.64 1.92 -3.55
N ARG A 53 9.57 1.32 -2.78
CA ARG A 53 10.83 1.97 -2.38
C ARG A 53 11.79 2.28 -3.52
N ARG A 54 11.60 1.69 -4.71
CA ARG A 54 12.38 2.07 -5.90
C ARG A 54 12.06 3.48 -6.38
N TYR A 55 10.90 4.00 -6.00
CA TYR A 55 10.38 5.29 -6.46
C TYR A 55 10.22 6.29 -5.32
N VAL A 56 9.99 5.82 -4.09
CA VAL A 56 9.80 6.66 -2.89
C VAL A 56 10.89 6.36 -1.85
N PRO A 57 11.59 7.37 -1.30
CA PRO A 57 12.50 7.18 -0.18
C PRO A 57 11.80 6.56 1.04
N ALA A 58 12.45 5.61 1.71
CA ALA A 58 11.84 4.85 2.81
C ALA A 58 11.33 5.74 3.97
N ASN A 59 12.01 6.86 4.25
CA ASN A 59 11.61 7.82 5.29
C ASN A 59 10.40 8.68 4.92
N ARG A 60 9.90 8.58 3.69
CA ARG A 60 8.73 9.29 3.18
C ARG A 60 7.56 8.36 2.87
N LEU A 61 7.79 7.04 2.87
CA LEU A 61 6.81 6.04 2.47
C LEU A 61 5.88 5.67 3.63
N ILE A 62 4.57 5.75 3.39
CA ILE A 62 3.53 5.28 4.31
C ILE A 62 2.75 4.15 3.61
N ALA A 63 2.90 2.91 4.07
CA ALA A 63 2.10 1.80 3.56
C ALA A 63 0.63 1.94 4.01
N CYS A 64 -0.32 1.81 3.08
CA CYS A 64 -1.76 1.89 3.36
C CYS A 64 -2.60 1.00 2.43
N THR A 65 -3.92 1.05 2.58
CA THR A 65 -4.85 0.45 1.62
C THR A 65 -4.89 1.27 0.32
N ASN A 66 -5.23 0.66 -0.81
CA ASN A 66 -5.35 1.37 -2.08
C ASN A 66 -6.58 2.28 -2.17
N CYS A 67 -7.69 1.92 -1.54
CA CYS A 67 -8.87 2.78 -1.39
C CYS A 67 -9.44 2.73 0.04
N GLY A 68 -10.57 3.41 0.26
CA GLY A 68 -11.34 3.26 1.48
C GLY A 68 -11.94 1.85 1.58
N MET A 69 -11.97 1.29 2.79
CA MET A 69 -12.46 -0.08 2.99
C MET A 69 -13.99 -0.18 3.07
N ALA A 70 -14.77 0.89 3.02
CA ALA A 70 -16.23 0.75 2.98
C ALA A 70 -16.68 0.37 1.56
N PRO A 71 -17.61 -0.59 1.37
CA PRO A 71 -18.49 -1.25 2.34
C PRO A 71 -18.03 -2.64 2.86
N MET A 72 -16.72 -2.92 2.92
CA MET A 72 -16.16 -4.21 3.38
C MET A 72 -16.57 -4.57 4.82
N SER A 73 -16.71 -5.88 5.08
CA SER A 73 -16.98 -6.37 6.43
C SER A 73 -15.83 -6.06 7.39
N TRP A 74 -16.17 -5.83 8.66
CA TRP A 74 -15.19 -5.49 9.68
C TRP A 74 -14.15 -6.59 9.89
N THR A 75 -14.58 -7.86 9.83
CA THR A 75 -13.70 -9.03 9.96
C THR A 75 -12.65 -9.07 8.84
N LEU A 76 -13.08 -8.86 7.60
CA LEU A 76 -12.17 -8.86 6.45
C LEU A 76 -11.21 -7.66 6.47
N ALA A 77 -11.74 -6.47 6.77
CA ALA A 77 -10.93 -5.26 6.91
C ALA A 77 -9.83 -5.42 7.98
N THR A 78 -10.19 -6.01 9.13
CA THR A 78 -9.23 -6.24 10.23
C THR A 78 -8.19 -7.28 9.86
N ALA A 79 -8.56 -8.34 9.14
CA ALA A 79 -7.61 -9.35 8.64
C ALA A 79 -6.59 -8.74 7.66
N LYS A 80 -7.05 -7.91 6.71
CA LYS A 80 -6.19 -7.17 5.79
C LYS A 80 -5.25 -6.21 6.52
N LEU A 81 -5.74 -5.44 7.49
CA LEU A 81 -4.90 -4.54 8.29
C LEU A 81 -3.87 -5.29 9.16
N ALA A 82 -4.21 -6.48 9.66
CA ALA A 82 -3.26 -7.33 10.38
C ALA A 82 -2.13 -7.80 9.45
N ALA A 83 -2.47 -8.24 8.23
CA ALA A 83 -1.49 -8.60 7.22
C ALA A 83 -0.61 -7.40 6.81
N LEU A 84 -1.19 -6.19 6.67
CA LEU A 84 -0.45 -4.95 6.43
C LEU A 84 0.66 -4.76 7.44
N THR A 85 0.30 -4.86 8.71
CA THR A 85 1.19 -4.64 9.84
C THR A 85 2.32 -5.66 9.85
N GLN A 86 2.02 -6.91 9.53
CA GLN A 86 3.03 -7.98 9.44
C GLN A 86 3.98 -7.78 8.26
N GLY A 87 3.46 -7.46 7.07
CA GLY A 87 4.25 -7.18 5.88
C GLY A 87 5.16 -5.96 6.05
N ALA A 88 4.62 -4.86 6.59
CA ALA A 88 5.39 -3.64 6.83
C ALA A 88 6.55 -3.83 7.82
N ARG A 89 6.41 -4.71 8.82
CA ARG A 89 7.49 -5.04 9.77
C ARG A 89 8.63 -5.84 9.16
N THR A 90 8.38 -6.55 8.07
CA THR A 90 9.35 -7.44 7.41
C THR A 90 9.91 -6.86 6.11
N ALA A 91 9.33 -5.77 5.61
CA ALA A 91 9.83 -5.02 4.47
C ALA A 91 11.07 -4.18 4.84
N VAL A 92 12.26 -4.81 4.77
CA VAL A 92 13.57 -4.20 5.08
C VAL A 92 14.23 -3.57 3.87
#